data_AF-A0A482VAZ8-F1
#
_entry.id   AF-A0A482VAZ8-F1
#
_cell.length_a   1.000
_cell.length_b   1.000
_cell.length_c   1.000
_cell.angle_alpha   90.00
_cell.angle_beta   90.00
_cell.angle_gamma   90.00
#
_symmetry.space_group_name_H-M   'P 1'
#
loop_
_entity.id
_entity.type
_entity.pdbx_description
1 polymer ?
#
loop_
_entity_poly.entity_id
_entity_poly.type
_entity_poly.pdbx_seq_one_letter_code
_entity_poly.pdbx_strand_id
1 'polypeptide(L)' 'MVNNQERREIIFVYGESSRNFKQTIGVLQEKYPNVCYCLKVVKKVVRLFKDTTSVVKPK' A
#
# COMPACT_ATOMS: atom_id res chain seq x y z
N MET A 1 -6.80 17.36 15.51
CA MET A 1 -6.24 16.03 15.87
C MET A 1 -7.17 14.97 15.33
N VAL A 2 -6.67 13.99 14.60
CA VAL A 2 -7.48 12.86 14.09
C VAL A 2 -7.88 11.98 15.27
N ASN A 3 -9.17 11.68 15.42
CA ASN A 3 -9.68 10.87 16.53
C ASN A 3 -9.35 9.37 16.33
N ASN A 4 -9.57 8.57 17.36
CA ASN A 4 -9.17 7.15 17.35
C ASN A 4 -9.96 6.28 16.35
N GLN A 5 -11.21 6.64 16.07
CA GLN A 5 -12.04 5.99 15.05
C GLN A 5 -11.54 6.33 13.64
N GLU A 6 -11.31 7.61 13.36
CA GLU A 6 -10.74 8.08 12.09
C GLU A 6 -9.37 7.45 11.83
N ARG A 7 -8.52 7.29 12.86
CA ARG A 7 -7.24 6.57 12.74
C ARG A 7 -7.42 5.11 12.33
N ARG A 8 -8.40 4.40 12.90
CA ARG A 8 -8.69 3.00 12.56
C ARG A 8 -9.17 2.86 11.12
N GLU A 9 -10.04 3.76 10.67
CA GLU A 9 -10.54 3.80 9.30
C GLU A 9 -9.41 4.08 8.31
N ILE A 10 -8.52 5.03 8.61
CA ILE A 10 -7.33 5.31 7.78
C ILE A 10 -6.44 4.06 7.68
N ILE A 11 -6.17 3.38 8.80
CA ILE A 11 -5.36 2.15 8.82
C ILE A 11 -6.02 1.05 8.00
N PHE A 12 -7.34 0.90 8.11
CA PHE A 12 -8.11 -0.10 7.38
C PHE A 12 -8.05 0.15 5.87
N VAL A 13 -8.37 1.37 5.42
CA VAL A 13 -8.36 1.76 4.00
C VAL A 13 -6.95 1.63 3.40
N TYR A 14 -5.91 2.04 4.14
CA TYR A 14 -4.52 1.86 3.70
C TYR A 14 -4.13 0.38 3.58
N GLY A 15 -4.59 -0.46 4.53
CA GLY A 15 -4.36 -1.90 4.52
C GLY A 15 -4.99 -2.59 3.30
N GLU A 16 -6.27 -2.32 3.04
CA GLU A 16 -7.02 -2.80 1.87
C GLU A 16 -6.35 -2.35 0.57
N SER A 17 -6.03 -1.06 0.45
CA SER A 17 -5.36 -0.48 -0.72
C SER A 17 -4.02 -1.16 -0.98
N SER A 18 -3.23 -1.42 0.06
CA SER A 18 -1.92 -2.08 -0.06
C SER A 18 -2.04 -3.54 -0.53
N ARG A 19 -3.07 -4.27 -0.06
CA ARG A 19 -3.36 -5.64 -0.52
C ARG A 19 -3.73 -5.66 -1.99
N ASN A 20 -4.68 -4.81 -2.39
CA ASN A 20 -5.13 -4.73 -3.77
C ASN A 20 -3.97 -4.37 -4.71
N PHE A 21 -3.14 -3.39 -4.32
CA PHE A 21 -1.97 -3.01 -5.10
C PHE A 21 -1.00 -4.18 -5.31
N LYS A 22 -0.69 -4.94 -4.26
CA LYS A 22 0.19 -6.11 -4.38
C LYS A 22 -0.37 -7.17 -5.32
N GLN A 23 -1.68 -7.41 -5.27
CA GLN A 23 -2.33 -8.42 -6.11
C GLN A 23 -2.31 -7.98 -7.59
N THR A 24 -2.63 -6.71 -7.87
CA THR A 24 -2.54 -6.14 -9.22
C THR A 24 -1.11 -6.20 -9.77
N ILE A 25 -0.10 -5.93 -8.94
CA ILE A 25 1.31 -6.10 -9.33
C ILE A 25 1.61 -7.55 -9.69
N GLY A 26 1.16 -8.51 -8.87
CA GLY A 26 1.41 -9.93 -9.13
C GLY A 26 0.88 -10.36 -10.50
N VAL A 27 -0.35 -9.95 -10.83
CA VAL A 27 -0.96 -10.20 -12.14
C VAL A 27 -0.19 -9.50 -13.27
N LEU A 28 0.25 -8.26 -13.06
CA LEU A 28 1.06 -7.52 -14.04
C LEU A 28 2.44 -8.17 -14.25
N GLN A 29 3.07 -8.71 -13.21
CA GLN A 29 4.33 -9.43 -13.29
C GLN A 29 4.20 -10.72 -14.08
N GLU A 30 3.15 -11.48 -13.81
CA GLU A 30 2.87 -12.74 -14.50
C GLU A 30 2.59 -12.50 -15.99
N LYS A 31 1.78 -11.49 -16.29
CA LYS A 31 1.37 -11.18 -17.66
C LYS A 31 2.44 -10.44 -18.46
N TYR A 32 3.28 -9.65 -17.80
CA TYR A 32 4.29 -8.81 -18.44
C TYR A 32 5.61 -8.81 -17.64
N PRO A 33 6.41 -9.88 -17.74
CA PRO A 33 7.63 -10.06 -16.94
C PRO A 33 8.69 -8.96 -17.17
N ASN A 34 8.62 -8.25 -18.31
CA ASN A 34 9.55 -7.19 -18.67
C ASN A 34 9.18 -5.80 -18.13
N VAL A 35 8.05 -5.63 -17.42
CA VAL A 35 7.57 -4.33 -16.91
C VAL A 35 8.26 -3.99 -15.57
N CYS A 36 9.58 -4.11 -15.57
CA CYS A 36 10.45 -3.96 -14.40
C CYS A 36 10.45 -2.51 -13.87
N TYR A 37 10.18 -1.52 -14.73
CA TYR A 37 10.11 -0.11 -14.35
C TYR A 37 8.85 0.24 -13.56
N CYS A 38 7.66 -0.16 -14.01
CA CYS A 38 6.43 0.10 -13.25
C CYS A 38 6.45 -0.61 -11.90
N LEU A 39 7.04 -1.81 -11.85
CA LEU A 39 7.26 -2.55 -10.61
C LEU A 39 8.06 -1.79 -9.55
N LYS A 40 9.11 -1.07 -9.94
CA LYS A 40 9.90 -0.24 -9.03
C LYS A 40 9.08 0.92 -8.47
N VAL A 41 8.32 1.62 -9.31
CA VAL A 41 7.44 2.73 -8.88
C VAL A 41 6.38 2.21 -7.92
N VAL A 42 5.76 1.09 -8.24
CA VAL A 42 4.70 0.56 -7.39
C VAL A 42 5.24 0.04 -6.04
N LYS A 43 6.41 -0.61 -6.01
CA LYS A 43 7.06 -0.97 -4.74
C LYS A 43 7.32 0.25 -3.85
N LYS A 44 7.71 1.39 -4.43
CA LYS A 44 7.87 2.66 -3.68
C LYS A 44 6.53 3.13 -3.11
N VAL A 45 5.46 3.09 -3.91
CA VAL A 45 4.11 3.46 -3.48
C VAL A 45 3.65 2.58 -2.32
N VAL A 46 3.77 1.25 -2.43
CA VAL A 46 3.40 0.31 -1.35
C VAL A 46 4.20 0.56 -0.06
N ARG A 47 5.49 0.92 -0.16
CA ARG A 47 6.31 1.32 1.00
C ARG A 47 5.77 2.58 1.66
N LEU A 48 5.44 3.59 0.86
CA LEU A 48 4.87 4.85 1.33
C LEU A 48 3.56 4.63 2.08
N PHE A 49 2.69 3.74 1.57
CA PHE A 49 1.48 3.32 2.28
C PHE A 49 1.81 2.72 3.66
N LYS A 50 2.76 1.78 3.72
CA LYS A 50 3.15 1.13 4.97
C LYS A 50 3.73 2.11 6.00
N ASP A 51 4.59 3.02 5.56
CA ASP A 51 5.23 4.02 6.43
C ASP A 51 4.18 4.99 6.99
N THR A 52 3.27 5.50 6.16
CA THR A 52 2.15 6.35 6.61
C THR A 52 1.27 5.62 7.61
N THR A 53 0.98 4.33 7.39
CA THR A 53 0.17 3.54 8.33
C THR A 53 0.89 3.35 9.67
N SER A 54 2.22 3.26 9.67
CA SER A 54 3.05 3.15 10.88
C SER A 54 3.05 4.43 11.70
N VAL A 55 2.98 5.60 11.07
CA VAL A 55 2.90 6.90 11.77
C VAL A 55 1.53 7.10 12.43
N VAL A 56 0.49 6.52 11.85
CA VAL A 56 -0.90 6.64 12.33
C VAL A 56 -1.23 5.58 13.40
N LYS A 57 -0.54 4.43 13.39
CA LYS A 57 -0.67 3.42 14.45
C LYS A 57 -0.15 3.95 15.79
N PRO A 58 -0.93 3.85 16.89
CA PRO A 58 -0.40 4.12 18.22
C PRO A 58 0.70 3.09 18.57
N LYS A 59 1.74 3.54 19.29
CA LYS A 59 2.78 2.68 19.86
C LYS A 59 2.18 1.69 20.85
#